data_AF-A0A7X5ZTQ4-F1
#
_entry.id   AF-A0A7X5ZTQ4-F1
#
_cell.length_a   1.000
_cell.length_b   1.000
_cell.length_c   1.000
_cell.angle_alpha   90.00
_cell.angle_beta   90.00
_cell.angle_gamma   90.00
#
_symmetry.space_group_name_H-M   'P 1'
#
loop_
_entity.id
_entity.type
_entity.pdbx_description
1 polymer ?
#
loop_
_entity_poly.entity_id
_entity_poly.type
_entity_poly.pdbx_seq_one_letter_code
_entity_poly.pdbx_strand_id
1 'polypeptide(L)' 'MRNALLPLLLLAATPALAADEPPHTGRAGTRSMPELSDLALAACAAGGIWFVRRQLRARFRKAAPRD' A
#
# COMPACT_ATOMS: atom_id res chain seq x y z
N MET A 1 3.56 -20.06 10.56
CA MET A 1 3.16 -19.40 9.28
C MET A 1 1.77 -18.75 9.40
N ARG A 2 1.53 -17.92 10.44
CA ARG A 2 0.17 -17.41 10.78
C ARG A 2 -0.10 -15.97 10.32
N ASN A 3 0.91 -15.26 9.81
CA ASN A 3 0.80 -13.84 9.42
C ASN A 3 0.45 -13.61 7.94
N ALA A 4 0.29 -14.67 7.13
CA ALA A 4 -0.07 -14.53 5.71
C ALA A 4 -1.58 -14.36 5.47
N LEU A 5 -2.40 -14.57 6.50
CA LEU A 5 -3.86 -14.45 6.40
C LEU A 5 -4.33 -13.03 6.10
N LEU A 6 -3.67 -12.03 6.68
CA LEU A 6 -4.03 -10.62 6.53
C LEU A 6 -3.78 -10.07 5.11
N PRO A 7 -2.60 -10.28 4.48
CA PRO A 7 -2.41 -9.89 3.08
C PRO A 7 -3.29 -10.70 2.11
N LEU A 8 -3.58 -11.97 2.43
CA LEU A 8 -4.48 -12.80 1.62
C LEU A 8 -5.93 -12.28 1.68
N LEU A 9 -6.40 -11.85 2.86
CA LEU A 9 -7.71 -11.22 3.04
C LEU A 9 -7.80 -9.86 2.32
N LEU A 10 -6.74 -9.06 2.38
CA LEU A 10 -6.66 -7.79 1.63
C LEU A 10 -6.70 -8.02 0.12
N LEU A 11 -5.99 -9.04 -0.39
CA LEU A 11 -6.00 -9.40 -1.81
C LEU A 11 -7.35 -9.98 -2.27
N ALA A 12 -8.09 -10.66 -1.38
CA ALA A 12 -9.42 -11.18 -1.68
C ALA A 12 -10.51 -10.09 -1.63
N ALA A 13 -10.30 -9.01 -0.88
CA ALA A 13 -11.25 -7.91 -0.73
C ALA A 13 -11.19 -6.86 -1.86
N THR A 14 -10.07 -6.75 -2.59
CA THR A 14 -9.89 -5.79 -3.68
C THR A 14 -10.91 -5.88 -4.81
N PRO A 15 -11.31 -7.06 -5.34
CA PRO A 15 -12.29 -7.10 -6.43
C PRO A 15 -13.69 -6.64 -5.98
N ALA A 16 -14.05 -6.86 -4.71
CA ALA A 16 -15.35 -6.45 -4.18
C ALA A 16 -15.48 -4.92 -4.05
N LEU A 17 -14.36 -4.21 -3.88
CA LEU A 17 -14.32 -2.75 -3.84
C LEU A 17 -14.26 -2.10 -5.24
N ALA A 18 -13.85 -2.86 -6.26
CA ALA A 18 -13.74 -2.40 -7.65
C ALA A 18 -14.96 -2.75 -8.52
N ALA A 19 -15.92 -3.53 -7.99
CA ALA A 19 -17.06 -4.03 -8.74
C ALA A 19 -18.07 -2.94 -9.17
N ASP A 20 -18.05 -1.77 -8.52
CA ASP A 20 -18.91 -0.62 -8.84
C ASP A 20 -18.25 0.39 -9.82
N GLU A 21 -17.05 0.09 -10.34
CA GLU A 21 -16.36 1.02 -11.23
C GLU A 21 -16.99 1.00 -12.64
N PRO A 22 -17.51 2.14 -13.15
CA PRO A 22 -18.12 2.18 -14.47
C PRO A 22 -17.13 1.71 -15.56
N PRO A 23 -17.61 1.05 -16.62
CA PRO A 23 -16.76 0.53 -17.68
C PRO A 23 -15.86 1.63 -18.23
N HIS A 24 -14.55 1.41 -18.18
CA HIS A 24 -13.55 2.38 -18.59
C HIS A 24 -13.79 2.73 -20.06
N THR A 25 -14.16 3.98 -20.33
CA THR A 25 -14.66 4.43 -21.65
C THR A 25 -13.56 4.51 -22.73
N GLY A 26 -12.33 4.06 -22.41
CA GLY A 26 -11.17 4.07 -23.31
C GLY A 26 -10.69 5.45 -23.73
N ARG A 27 -11.34 6.53 -23.27
CA ARG A 27 -10.94 7.91 -23.54
C ARG A 27 -9.90 8.33 -22.50
N ALA A 28 -8.69 8.60 -22.97
CA ALA A 28 -7.67 9.26 -22.15
C ALA A 28 -8.18 10.67 -21.80
N GLY A 29 -8.58 10.88 -20.54
CA GLY A 29 -8.95 12.20 -20.04
C GLY A 29 -7.73 13.11 -19.99
N THR A 30 -7.88 14.37 -20.37
CA THR A 30 -6.83 15.38 -20.22
C THR A 30 -6.71 15.75 -18.73
N ARG A 31 -5.63 15.33 -18.07
CA ARG A 31 -5.35 15.67 -16.68
C ARG A 31 -4.50 16.95 -16.60
N SER A 32 -4.98 17.94 -15.86
CA SER A 32 -4.25 19.19 -15.57
C SER A 32 -3.59 19.19 -14.19
N MET A 33 -4.01 18.31 -13.27
CA MET A 33 -3.55 18.25 -11.87
C MET A 33 -3.50 16.80 -11.37
N PRO A 34 -2.75 16.51 -10.28
CA PRO A 34 -2.74 15.20 -9.65
C PRO A 34 -4.11 14.86 -9.06
N GLU A 35 -4.58 13.65 -9.31
CA GLU A 35 -5.84 13.15 -8.76
C GLU A 35 -5.70 12.77 -7.28
N LEU A 36 -6.82 12.69 -6.57
CA LEU A 36 -6.84 12.13 -5.21
C LEU A 36 -6.25 10.70 -5.18
N SER A 37 -6.48 9.93 -6.24
CA SER A 37 -5.92 8.60 -6.44
C SER A 37 -4.38 8.61 -6.50
N ASP A 38 -3.78 9.62 -7.13
CA ASP A 38 -2.33 9.74 -7.23
C ASP A 38 -1.72 10.04 -5.85
N LEU A 39 -2.40 10.88 -5.06
CA LEU A 39 -1.99 11.18 -3.68
C LEU A 39 -2.14 9.96 -2.77
N ALA A 40 -3.22 9.19 -2.93
CA ALA A 40 -3.41 7.93 -2.23
C ALA A 40 -2.32 6.91 -2.58
N LEU A 41 -1.94 6.81 -3.86
CA LEU A 41 -0.86 5.95 -4.33
C LEU A 41 0.49 6.34 -3.70
N ALA A 42 0.80 7.64 -3.71
CA ALA A 42 2.01 8.19 -3.11
C ALA A 42 2.07 7.95 -1.59
N ALA A 43 0.96 8.16 -0.89
CA ALA A 43 0.85 7.91 0.54
C ALA A 43 1.02 6.42 0.87
N CYS A 44 0.42 5.52 0.07
CA CYS A 44 0.55 4.08 0.23
C CYS A 44 2.01 3.63 0.07
N ALA A 45 2.69 4.11 -0.98
CA ALA A 45 4.10 3.81 -1.22
C ALA A 45 5.00 4.31 -0.07
N ALA A 46 4.83 5.57 0.36
CA ALA A 46 5.58 6.15 1.47
C ALA A 46 5.33 5.39 2.78
N GLY A 47 4.07 5.01 3.05
CA GLY A 47 3.67 4.22 4.20
C GLY A 47 4.32 2.84 4.23
N GLY A 48 4.35 2.14 3.08
CA GLY A 48 5.03 0.85 2.94
C GLY A 48 6.53 0.94 3.25
N ILE A 49 7.22 1.92 2.65
CA ILE A 49 8.65 2.15 2.89
C ILE A 49 8.92 2.47 4.36
N TRP A 50 8.12 3.37 4.96
CA TRP A 50 8.23 3.73 6.37
C TRP A 50 8.03 2.51 7.28
N PHE A 51 7.02 1.69 7.01
CA PHE A 51 6.71 0.50 7.79
C PHE A 51 7.88 -0.49 7.78
N VAL A 52 8.41 -0.81 6.59
CA VAL A 52 9.56 -1.72 6.46
C VAL A 52 10.79 -1.16 7.19
N ARG A 53 11.11 0.13 6.98
CA ARG A 53 12.23 0.78 7.68
C ARG A 53 12.05 0.73 9.20
N ARG A 54 10.84 0.96 9.70
CA ARG A 54 10.53 0.88 11.13
C ARG A 54 10.77 -0.52 11.68
N GLN A 55 10.30 -1.55 10.99
CA GLN A 55 10.47 -2.95 11.42
C GLN A 55 11.94 -3.39 11.39
N LEU A 56 12.68 -3.02 10.36
CA LEU A 56 14.13 -3.29 10.29
C LEU A 56 14.87 -2.60 11.45
N ARG A 57 14.63 -1.31 11.67
CA ARG A 57 15.25 -0.58 12.79
C ARG A 57 14.87 -1.17 14.15
N ALA A 58 13.62 -1.58 14.34
CA ALA A 58 13.17 -2.23 15.58
C ALA A 58 13.88 -3.57 15.81
N ARG A 59 14.16 -4.33 14.74
CA ARG A 59 14.93 -5.58 14.81
C ARG A 59 16.40 -5.33 15.16
N PHE A 60 17.05 -4.37 14.51
CA PHE A 60 18.46 -4.05 14.76
C PHE A 60 18.70 -3.44 16.14
N ARG A 61 17.76 -2.68 16.69
CA ARG A 61 17.83 -2.19 18.09
C ARG A 61 17.86 -3.30 19.14
N LYS A 62 17.30 -4.47 18.84
CA LYS A 62 17.34 -5.64 19.73
C LYS A 62 18.63 -6.45 19.59
N ALA A 63 19.38 -6.24 18.50
CA ALA A 63 20.60 -6.97 18.17
C ALA A 63 21.88 -6.14 18.37
N ALA A 64 21.76 -4.85 18.73
CA ALA A 64 22.90 -4.04 19.11
C ALA A 64 23.49 -4.61 20.41
N PRO A 65 24.80 -4.95 20.45
CA PRO A 65 25.49 -5.26 21.69
C PRO A 65 25.31 -4.06 22.62
N ARG A 66 24.86 -4.33 23.83
CA ARG A 66 24.82 -3.34 24.89
C ARG A 66 26.20 -3.39 25.53
N ASP A 67 27.03 -2.41 25.20
CA ASP A 67 28.30 -2.18 25.90
C ASP A 67 28.05 -1.93 27.40
#